data_AF-A0A7C2PRE1-F1
#
_entry.id   AF-A0A7C2PRE1-F1
#
_cell.length_a   1.000
_cell.length_b   1.000
_cell.length_c   1.000
_cell.angle_alpha   90.00
_cell.angle_beta   90.00
_cell.angle_gamma   90.00
#
_symmetry.space_group_name_H-M   'P 1'
#
loop_
_entity.id
_entity.type
_entity.pdbx_description
1 polymer ?
#
loop_
_entity_poly.entity_id
_entity_poly.type
_entity_poly.pdbx_seq_one_letter_code
_entity_poly.pdbx_strand_id
1 'polypeptide(L)' 'MRRVLGLILVGCVPSSFAAGAEPYFMGIGDLPGGWYYSSVDGLSGDGRVVVGESWGSGPNAIKAIRWT' A
#
# COMPACT_ATOMS: atom_id res chain seq x y z
N MET A 1 14.08 -48.37 -42.14
CA MET A 1 14.64 -48.20 -40.78
C MET A 1 14.11 -46.89 -40.21
N ARG A 2 13.16 -46.94 -39.27
CA ARG A 2 12.53 -45.75 -38.67
C ARG A 2 13.37 -45.28 -37.50
N ARG A 3 14.05 -44.13 -37.62
CA ARG A 3 14.71 -43.45 -36.49
C ARG A 3 13.83 -42.28 -36.08
N VAL A 4 13.08 -42.48 -35.00
CA VAL A 4 12.52 -41.41 -34.17
C VAL A 4 13.58 -41.11 -33.10
N LEU A 5 13.82 -39.85 -32.73
CA LEU A 5 14.41 -39.31 -31.48
C LEU A 5 15.05 -37.94 -31.79
N GLY A 6 14.81 -36.83 -31.10
CA GLY A 6 13.91 -36.49 -30.00
C GLY A 6 13.85 -34.96 -29.93
N LEU A 7 12.67 -34.39 -29.65
CA LEU A 7 12.45 -32.95 -29.53
C LEU A 7 12.85 -32.53 -28.11
N ILE A 8 13.94 -31.76 -27.97
CA ILE A 8 14.26 -31.10 -26.70
C ILE A 8 13.41 -29.83 -26.63
N LEU A 9 12.34 -29.87 -25.83
CA LEU A 9 11.60 -28.67 -25.45
C LEU A 9 12.43 -27.92 -24.42
N VAL A 10 13.12 -26.86 -24.84
CA VAL A 10 13.64 -25.84 -23.93
C VAL A 10 12.43 -25.06 -23.43
N GLY A 11 11.91 -25.45 -22.27
CA GLY A 11 10.86 -24.71 -21.58
C GLY A 11 11.40 -23.39 -21.08
N CYS A 12 11.13 -22.32 -21.83
CA CYS A 12 11.24 -20.95 -21.31
C CYS A 12 10.16 -20.82 -20.23
N VAL A 13 10.55 -20.89 -18.96
CA VAL A 13 9.65 -20.51 -17.86
C VAL A 13 9.59 -18.99 -17.90
N PRO A 14 8.46 -18.34 -18.25
CA PRO A 14 8.38 -16.90 -18.13
C PRO A 14 8.49 -16.60 -16.64
N SER A 15 9.61 -16.01 -16.24
CA SER A 15 9.70 -15.38 -14.92
C SER A 15 8.63 -14.31 -14.91
N SER A 16 7.58 -14.52 -14.12
CA SER A 16 6.56 -13.49 -13.92
C SER A 16 7.24 -12.32 -13.21
N PHE A 17 7.57 -11.28 -13.95
CA PHE A 17 7.78 -9.98 -13.35
C PHE A 17 6.41 -9.53 -12.88
N ALA A 18 6.17 -9.48 -11.57
CA ALA A 18 5.07 -8.69 -11.07
C ALA A 18 5.30 -7.29 -11.63
N ALA A 19 4.39 -6.79 -12.47
CA ALA A 19 4.40 -5.39 -12.87
C ALA A 19 4.41 -4.60 -11.56
N GLY A 20 5.56 -4.00 -11.23
CA GLY A 20 5.74 -3.30 -9.97
C GLY A 20 4.68 -2.22 -9.90
N ALA A 21 3.86 -2.24 -8.84
CA ALA A 21 2.92 -1.15 -8.63
C ALA A 21 3.71 0.17 -8.64
N GLU A 22 3.34 1.08 -9.53
CA GLU A 22 3.91 2.41 -9.58
C GLU A 22 3.75 3.06 -8.19
N PRO A 23 4.78 3.74 -7.66
CA PRO A 23 4.63 4.48 -6.42
C PRO A 23 3.44 5.43 -6.51
N TYR A 24 2.55 5.37 -5.54
CA TYR A 24 1.38 6.25 -5.46
C TYR A 24 1.17 6.72 -4.02
N PHE A 25 0.53 7.86 -3.87
CA PHE A 25 0.12 8.38 -2.58
C PHE A 25 -1.36 8.08 -2.35
N MET A 26 -1.69 7.67 -1.13
CA MET A 26 -3.06 7.53 -0.65
C MET A 26 -3.25 8.48 0.53
N GLY A 27 -4.39 9.17 0.58
CA GLY A 27 -4.76 9.93 1.76
C GLY A 27 -5.04 9.01 2.95
N ILE A 28 -4.66 9.43 4.16
CA ILE A 28 -4.82 8.63 5.38
C ILE A 28 -6.28 8.54 5.89
N GLY A 29 -7.18 9.30 5.27
CA GLY A 29 -8.56 9.46 5.74
C GLY A 29 -8.66 10.54 6.82
N ASP A 30 -9.83 10.60 7.45
CA ASP A 30 -10.17 11.64 8.42
C ASP A 30 -11.23 11.15 9.43
N LEU A 31 -11.40 11.88 10.53
CA LEU A 31 -12.43 11.59 11.51
C LEU A 31 -13.81 12.07 11.07
N PRO A 32 -14.87 11.29 11.35
CA PRO A 32 -16.23 11.70 11.02
C PRO A 32 -16.68 12.91 11.85
N GLY A 33 -17.40 13.83 11.21
CA GLY A 33 -18.08 14.95 11.86
C GLY A 33 -17.22 16.20 12.10
N GLY A 34 -15.95 16.22 11.67
CA GLY A 34 -15.11 17.40 11.59
C GLY A 34 -14.99 17.96 10.16
N TRP A 35 -14.08 18.93 9.97
CA TRP A 35 -13.67 19.31 8.61
C TRP A 35 -12.70 18.30 8.06
N TYR A 36 -12.72 18.12 6.75
CA TYR A 36 -11.77 17.27 6.04
C TYR A 36 -10.33 17.75 6.24
N TYR A 37 -9.66 17.23 7.27
CA TYR A 37 -8.31 17.62 7.66
C TYR A 37 -7.61 16.52 8.45
N SER A 38 -6.48 16.05 7.93
CA SER A 38 -5.54 15.19 8.64
C SER A 38 -4.10 15.55 8.32
N SER A 39 -3.23 15.39 9.31
CA SER A 39 -1.79 15.57 9.20
C SER A 39 -1.07 14.35 9.78
N VAL A 40 0.09 14.01 9.20
CA VAL A 40 0.93 12.89 9.63
C VAL A 40 2.21 13.44 10.25
N ASP A 41 2.47 13.03 11.49
CA ASP A 41 3.68 13.39 12.22
C ASP A 41 4.74 12.28 12.21
N GLY A 42 4.34 11.02 11.95
CA GLY A 42 5.27 9.90 11.90
C GLY A 42 4.71 8.62 11.31
N LEU A 43 5.59 7.83 10.70
CA LEU A 43 5.32 6.52 10.11
C LEU A 43 6.32 5.49 10.65
N SER A 44 5.84 4.29 11.03
CA SER A 44 6.71 3.19 11.42
C SER A 44 7.56 2.70 10.25
N GLY A 45 8.77 2.20 10.53
CA GLY A 45 9.68 1.73 9.49
C GLY A 45 9.14 0.56 8.65
N ASP A 46 8.13 -0.16 9.14
CA ASP A 46 7.44 -1.22 8.42
C ASP A 46 6.16 -0.76 7.70
N GLY A 47 5.82 0.53 7.75
CA GLY A 47 4.69 1.12 7.04
C GLY A 47 3.31 0.81 7.63
N ARG A 48 3.22 0.13 8.78
CA ARG A 48 1.93 -0.33 9.35
C ARG A 48 1.28 0.62 10.33
N VAL A 49 2.03 1.59 10.84
CA VAL A 49 1.52 2.51 11.86
C VAL A 49 1.84 3.92 11.43
N VAL A 50 0.81 4.75 11.41
CA VAL A 50 0.93 6.19 11.22
C VAL A 50 0.39 6.90 12.46
N VAL A 51 1.04 7.98 12.88
CA VAL A 51 0.58 8.87 13.95
C VAL A 51 0.47 10.30 13.44
N GLY A 52 -0.43 11.07 14.02
CA GLY A 52 -0.64 12.47 13.65
C GLY A 52 -1.91 13.04 14.28
N GLU A 53 -2.52 13.99 13.58
CA GLU A 53 -3.73 14.66 14.05
C GLU A 53 -4.80 14.78 12.98
N SER A 54 -6.06 14.88 13.41
CA SER A 54 -7.21 15.07 12.53
C SER A 54 -8.32 15.87 13.23
N TRP A 55 -9.16 16.53 12.44
CA TRP A 55 -10.32 17.25 12.96
C TRP A 55 -11.51 16.30 13.14
N GLY A 56 -11.87 16.03 14.40
CA GLY A 56 -13.14 15.41 14.75
C GLY A 56 -14.20 16.43 15.14
N SER A 57 -15.34 15.93 15.61
CA SER A 57 -16.45 16.76 16.10
C SER A 57 -16.23 17.28 17.53
N GLY A 58 -16.94 18.37 17.86
CA GLY A 58 -17.07 18.90 19.21
C GLY A 58 -16.01 19.95 19.62
N PRO A 59 -16.07 20.45 20.87
CA PRO A 59 -15.02 21.31 21.43
C PRO A 59 -13.71 20.54 21.49
N ASN A 60 -12.59 21.21 21.20
CA ASN A 60 -11.28 20.57 20.95
C ASN A 60 -11.35 19.58 19.77
N ALA A 61 -11.63 20.15 18.59
CA ALA A 61 -11.83 19.41 17.35
C ALA A 61 -10.57 18.65 16.89
N ILE A 62 -9.38 19.19 17.16
CA ILE A 62 -8.11 18.52 16.83
C ILE A 62 -7.88 17.37 17.81
N LYS A 63 -7.66 16.17 17.27
CA LYS A 63 -7.39 14.95 18.04
C LYS A 63 -6.12 14.29 17.54
N ALA A 64 -5.27 13.85 18.47
CA ALA A 64 -4.16 12.96 18.16
C ALA A 64 -4.72 11.57 17.81
N ILE A 65 -4.28 10.99 16.68
CA ILE A 65 -4.79 9.72 16.15
C ILE A 65 -3.62 8.80 15.76
N ARG A 66 -3.89 7.50 15.87
CA ARG A 66 -3.04 6.42 15.38
C ARG A 66 -3.83 5.54 14.42
N TRP A 67 -3.32 5.36 13.20
CA TRP A 67 -3.90 4.49 12.18
C TRP A 67 -3.12 3.17 12.09
N THR A 68 -3.83 2.06 11.85
CA THR A 68 -3.31 0.69 11.73
C THR A 68 -4.11 -0.13 10.73
#